data_AF-A0A7Y9BN47-F1
#
_entry.id   AF-A0A7Y9BN47-F1
#
_cell.length_a   1.000
_cell.length_b   1.000
_cell.length_c   1.000
_cell.angle_alpha   90.00
_cell.angle_beta   90.00
_cell.angle_gamma   90.00
#
_symmetry.space_group_name_H-M   'P 1'
#
loop_
_entity.id
_entity.type
_entity.pdbx_description
1 polymer ?
#
loop_
_entity_poly.entity_id
_entity_poly.type
_entity_poly.pdbx_seq_one_letter_code
_entity_poly.pdbx_strand_id
1 'polypeptide(L)'
;MDDDTPTRTAAAAATATATAVATAPAAGTAATAVAPLAGFTVGVTAARRADELIALLRRRGATVLHAPALRIVPLADDSELLAATRELLACPPDAVVATTAIGFRGWIEAADGWGIGEELLGRLRAAELLARGPKVKGAVRAAGLVEDWSPESESLAEVLDRLLAGGVAGRRIAIQLHGEPLPGFVEALRAGGADVVGVPVYRWMAPEDLGPLDRLLDAVVCGGVDAVSFTSAPAAASLLSRAEERGLAEPVLAALRGSVLAACVGPVTAVPLQARGVDTVQPERFRLGPLVQLLCRELPGRAKVLPVAGHRLEIRGQAALVDDGLRPVPPAGMALLRALARRPGWVVARADLLRALPGAGRDEHAVETAMARLRGALGVANLIQTVVKRGYRLALDAQVDAKYADGG
;
A
#
# COMPACT_ATOMS: atom_id res chain seq x y z
N MET A 1 50.11 -26.52 -49.92
CA MET A 1 51.45 -27.12 -49.96
C MET A 1 51.72 -27.69 -48.59
N ASP A 2 50.82 -28.56 -48.13
CA ASP A 2 50.69 -30.00 -48.51
C ASP A 2 51.70 -30.74 -47.62
N ASP A 3 51.41 -31.82 -46.91
CA ASP A 3 50.44 -32.91 -47.05
C ASP A 3 50.52 -33.65 -45.68
N ASP A 4 49.43 -34.00 -45.02
CA ASP A 4 48.71 -35.27 -45.16
C ASP A 4 49.20 -36.39 -44.18
N THR A 5 48.33 -36.63 -43.19
CA THR A 5 47.80 -37.89 -42.61
C THR A 5 48.35 -39.23 -43.16
N PRO A 6 48.26 -40.43 -42.50
CA PRO A 6 47.21 -40.83 -41.55
C PRO A 6 47.48 -41.94 -40.46
N THR A 7 46.39 -42.21 -39.71
CA THR A 7 45.92 -43.50 -39.13
C THR A 7 46.55 -44.14 -37.88
N ARG A 8 45.74 -44.16 -36.79
CA ARG A 8 45.34 -45.43 -36.12
C ARG A 8 44.01 -45.34 -35.35
N THR A 9 43.09 -46.21 -35.78
CA THR A 9 41.86 -46.81 -35.19
C THR A 9 42.05 -47.25 -33.71
N ALA A 10 41.08 -47.45 -32.81
CA ALA A 10 39.65 -47.80 -32.87
C ALA A 10 38.96 -47.68 -31.47
N ALA A 11 37.65 -47.96 -31.43
CA ALA A 11 36.71 -48.24 -30.31
C ALA A 11 35.97 -46.99 -29.76
N ALA A 12 34.76 -46.61 -30.21
CA ALA A 12 33.47 -47.32 -30.34
C ALA A 12 32.78 -47.64 -29.00
N ALA A 13 31.85 -46.77 -28.60
CA ALA A 13 30.72 -47.10 -27.72
C ALA A 13 29.50 -46.27 -28.16
N ALA A 14 28.64 -46.90 -28.95
CA ALA A 14 27.34 -46.38 -29.35
C ALA A 14 26.36 -46.50 -28.18
N THR A 15 25.63 -45.43 -27.86
CA THR A 15 24.42 -45.52 -27.03
C THR A 15 23.24 -45.08 -27.86
N ALA A 16 22.27 -45.98 -27.98
CA ALA A 16 21.13 -45.92 -28.86
C ALA A 16 20.12 -44.85 -28.46
N THR A 17 19.65 -44.12 -29.47
CA THR A 17 18.53 -43.18 -29.41
C THR A 17 17.22 -43.97 -29.37
N ALA A 18 16.52 -43.95 -28.23
CA ALA A 18 15.16 -44.44 -28.11
C ALA A 18 14.17 -43.26 -28.31
N THR A 19 13.52 -43.26 -29.47
CA THR A 19 12.43 -42.34 -29.83
C THR A 19 11.18 -42.70 -29.01
N ALA A 20 10.92 -41.95 -27.94
CA ALA A 20 9.65 -42.02 -27.23
C ALA A 20 8.64 -41.07 -27.89
N VAL A 21 7.60 -41.66 -28.47
CA VAL A 21 6.42 -40.97 -29.00
C VAL A 21 5.73 -40.23 -27.85
N ALA A 22 5.82 -38.90 -27.86
CA ALA A 22 5.09 -38.05 -26.93
C ALA A 22 3.60 -38.05 -27.31
N THR A 23 2.81 -38.88 -26.62
CA THR A 23 1.35 -38.74 -26.57
C THR A 23 1.00 -37.40 -25.96
N ALA A 24 0.39 -36.52 -26.77
CA ALA A 24 -0.16 -35.25 -26.32
C ALA A 24 -1.20 -35.50 -25.21
N PRO A 25 -1.14 -34.77 -24.07
CA PRO A 25 -2.21 -34.85 -23.10
C PRO A 25 -3.46 -34.26 -23.74
N ALA A 26 -4.56 -35.02 -23.68
CA ALA A 26 -5.88 -34.57 -24.07
C ALA A 26 -6.17 -33.23 -23.40
N ALA A 27 -6.61 -32.26 -24.19
CA ALA A 27 -7.05 -30.95 -23.73
C ALA A 27 -8.23 -31.12 -22.77
N GLY A 28 -7.93 -31.31 -21.49
CA GLY A 28 -8.88 -31.09 -20.42
C GLY A 28 -9.28 -29.63 -20.47
N THR A 29 -10.58 -29.38 -20.62
CA THR A 29 -11.22 -28.08 -20.47
C THR A 29 -10.85 -27.51 -19.11
N ALA A 30 -9.76 -26.72 -19.05
CA ALA A 30 -9.42 -25.92 -17.90
C ALA A 30 -10.55 -24.91 -17.74
N ALA A 31 -11.49 -25.20 -16.83
CA ALA A 31 -12.40 -24.19 -16.31
C ALA A 31 -11.52 -23.00 -15.91
N THR A 32 -11.71 -21.85 -16.56
CA THR A 32 -10.88 -20.67 -16.35
C THR A 32 -11.00 -20.28 -14.88
N ALA A 33 -9.99 -20.64 -14.08
CA ALA A 33 -10.03 -20.45 -12.63
C ALA A 33 -10.27 -18.96 -12.32
N VAL A 34 -11.29 -18.68 -11.49
CA VAL A 34 -11.63 -17.31 -11.13
C VAL A 34 -10.41 -16.64 -10.52
N ALA A 35 -10.05 -15.45 -11.01
CA ALA A 35 -8.86 -14.75 -10.54
C ALA A 35 -8.96 -14.50 -9.01
N PRO A 36 -7.85 -14.60 -8.26
CA PRO A 36 -7.90 -14.58 -6.79
C PRO A 36 -8.57 -13.34 -6.19
N LEU A 37 -8.40 -12.17 -6.83
CA LEU A 37 -8.99 -10.92 -6.36
C LEU A 37 -10.29 -10.54 -7.08
N ALA A 38 -10.83 -11.42 -7.94
CA ALA A 38 -12.08 -11.15 -8.63
C ALA A 38 -13.22 -10.92 -7.62
N GLY A 39 -13.90 -9.79 -7.75
CA GLY A 39 -14.99 -9.40 -6.83
C GLY A 39 -14.52 -8.70 -5.56
N PHE A 40 -13.23 -8.44 -5.38
CA PHE A 40 -12.71 -7.59 -4.30
C PHE A 40 -12.33 -6.20 -4.80
N THR A 41 -12.50 -5.20 -3.94
CA THR A 41 -12.09 -3.81 -4.17
C THR A 41 -10.91 -3.44 -3.27
N VAL A 42 -9.83 -2.93 -3.85
CA VAL A 42 -8.63 -2.48 -3.12
C VAL A 42 -8.45 -0.97 -3.28
N GLY A 43 -8.36 -0.24 -2.17
CA GLY A 43 -7.95 1.16 -2.13
C GLY A 43 -6.43 1.29 -2.27
N VAL A 44 -5.95 2.15 -3.16
CA VAL A 44 -4.51 2.39 -3.37
C VAL A 44 -4.16 3.83 -3.01
N THR A 45 -3.33 4.00 -1.97
CA THR A 45 -2.89 5.33 -1.47
C THR A 45 -1.60 5.83 -2.11
N ALA A 46 -0.93 4.98 -2.88
CA ALA A 46 0.35 5.27 -3.49
C ALA A 46 0.23 6.40 -4.54
N ALA A 47 1.17 7.34 -4.48
CA ALA A 47 1.39 8.34 -5.53
C ALA A 47 2.47 7.90 -6.53
N ARG A 48 3.57 7.32 -6.04
CA ARG A 48 4.67 6.82 -6.88
C ARG A 48 4.47 5.36 -7.24
N ARG A 49 4.73 5.00 -8.52
CA ARG A 49 4.52 3.64 -9.07
C ARG A 49 3.09 3.12 -8.82
N ALA A 50 2.12 4.03 -8.72
CA ALA A 50 0.71 3.70 -8.51
C ALA A 50 0.19 2.85 -9.68
N ASP A 51 0.48 3.25 -10.92
CA ASP A 51 0.03 2.54 -12.12
C ASP A 51 0.54 1.08 -12.16
N GLU A 52 1.77 0.85 -11.71
CA GLU A 52 2.32 -0.51 -11.63
C GLU A 52 1.55 -1.36 -10.61
N LEU A 53 1.29 -0.82 -9.41
CA LEU A 53 0.53 -1.49 -8.37
C LEU A 53 -0.92 -1.75 -8.83
N ILE A 54 -1.58 -0.74 -9.40
CA ILE A 54 -2.93 -0.82 -9.95
C ILE A 54 -3.00 -1.90 -11.03
N ALA A 55 -2.02 -1.93 -11.95
CA ALA A 55 -1.97 -2.93 -13.01
C ALA A 55 -1.76 -4.35 -12.44
N LEU A 56 -0.90 -4.53 -11.44
CA LEU A 56 -0.70 -5.82 -10.75
C LEU A 56 -2.00 -6.31 -10.09
N LEU A 57 -2.72 -5.42 -9.40
CA LEU A 57 -4.00 -5.74 -8.75
C LEU A 57 -5.09 -6.09 -9.75
N ARG A 58 -5.26 -5.29 -10.81
CA ARG A 58 -6.24 -5.52 -11.87
C ARG A 58 -5.98 -6.82 -12.62
N ARG A 59 -4.71 -7.17 -12.89
CA ARG A 59 -4.33 -8.47 -13.48
C ARG A 59 -4.75 -9.67 -12.61
N ARG A 60 -4.96 -9.47 -11.31
CA ARG A 60 -5.45 -10.50 -10.38
C ARG A 60 -6.97 -10.44 -10.17
N GLY A 61 -7.69 -9.57 -10.89
CA GLY A 61 -9.14 -9.46 -10.88
C GLY A 61 -9.71 -8.39 -9.95
N ALA A 62 -8.87 -7.63 -9.22
CA ALA A 62 -9.34 -6.62 -8.29
C ALA A 62 -9.97 -5.42 -9.00
N THR A 63 -11.05 -4.89 -8.44
CA THR A 63 -11.44 -3.50 -8.65
C THR A 63 -10.51 -2.61 -7.82
N VAL A 64 -10.06 -1.48 -8.38
CA VAL A 64 -9.12 -0.60 -7.70
C VAL A 64 -9.70 0.79 -7.57
N LEU A 65 -9.70 1.32 -6.34
CA LEU A 65 -10.01 2.72 -6.04
C LEU A 65 -8.69 3.44 -5.77
N HIS A 66 -8.20 4.19 -6.76
CA HIS A 66 -6.96 4.95 -6.62
C HIS A 66 -7.25 6.30 -5.95
N ALA A 67 -6.53 6.56 -4.86
CA ALA A 67 -6.68 7.75 -4.05
C ALA A 67 -5.31 8.13 -3.47
N PRO A 68 -4.44 8.80 -4.23
CA PRO A 68 -3.15 9.26 -3.73
C PRO A 68 -3.33 10.00 -2.41
N ALA A 69 -2.65 9.57 -1.35
CA ALA A 69 -2.79 10.19 -0.04
C ALA A 69 -1.82 11.37 0.15
N LEU A 70 -0.89 11.55 -0.77
CA LEU A 70 0.11 12.61 -0.75
C LEU A 70 0.58 12.90 -2.18
N ARG A 71 1.25 14.04 -2.34
CA ARG A 71 2.10 14.34 -3.51
C ARG A 71 3.53 14.61 -3.05
N ILE A 72 4.48 14.25 -3.90
CA ILE A 72 5.88 14.62 -3.70
C ILE A 72 6.02 16.05 -4.20
N VAL A 73 6.55 16.95 -3.38
CA VAL A 73 6.85 18.31 -3.83
C VAL A 73 8.18 18.26 -4.59
N PRO A 74 8.22 18.66 -5.88
CA PRO A 74 9.49 18.85 -6.56
C PRO A 74 10.30 19.91 -5.83
N LEU A 75 11.61 19.70 -5.66
CA LEU A 75 12.44 20.59 -4.85
C LEU A 75 12.47 22.02 -5.39
N ALA A 76 12.40 22.19 -6.70
CA ALA A 76 12.34 23.50 -7.35
C ALA A 76 11.07 24.30 -6.99
N ASP A 77 9.99 23.61 -6.61
CA ASP A 77 8.71 24.23 -6.22
C ASP A 77 8.53 24.29 -4.70
N ASP A 78 9.55 23.90 -3.93
CA ASP A 78 9.44 23.79 -2.48
C ASP A 78 9.74 25.14 -1.78
N SER A 79 8.67 25.84 -1.40
CA SER A 79 8.76 27.12 -0.68
C SER A 79 9.45 27.02 0.68
N GLU A 80 9.40 25.88 1.36
CA GLU A 80 10.11 25.68 2.64
C GLU A 80 11.60 25.51 2.42
N LEU A 81 12.00 24.76 1.38
CA LEU A 81 13.40 24.65 0.99
C LEU A 81 13.96 26.01 0.58
N LEU A 82 13.19 26.79 -0.20
CA LEU A 82 13.58 28.16 -0.57
C LEU A 82 13.70 29.07 0.67
N ALA A 83 12.74 28.99 1.61
CA ALA A 83 12.78 29.77 2.84
C ALA A 83 14.01 29.43 3.69
N ALA A 84 14.27 28.15 3.94
CA ALA A 84 15.46 27.69 4.67
C ALA A 84 16.75 28.10 3.96
N THR A 85 16.78 28.00 2.62
CA THR A 85 17.94 28.44 1.83
C THR A 85 18.19 29.94 1.98
N ARG A 86 17.14 30.77 1.86
CA ARG A 86 17.25 32.23 2.07
C ARG A 86 17.67 32.58 3.49
N GLU A 87 17.19 31.82 4.47
CA GLU A 87 17.60 31.97 5.88
C GLU A 87 19.11 31.69 6.05
N LEU A 88 19.64 30.66 5.38
CA LEU A 88 21.07 30.36 5.36
C LEU A 88 21.90 31.38 4.57
N LEU A 89 21.32 32.05 3.57
CA LEU A 89 21.99 33.15 2.89
C LEU A 89 22.08 34.40 3.78
N ALA A 90 20.99 34.71 4.49
CA ALA A 90 20.91 35.87 5.38
C ALA A 90 21.75 35.68 6.66
N CYS A 91 21.75 34.46 7.22
CA CYS A 91 22.52 34.07 8.40
C CYS A 91 23.28 32.77 8.07
N PRO A 92 24.51 32.89 7.54
CA PRO A 92 25.33 31.75 7.13
C PRO A 92 25.55 30.74 8.26
N PRO A 93 25.55 29.44 7.96
CA PRO A 93 25.82 28.41 8.95
C PRO A 93 27.32 28.32 9.27
N ASP A 94 27.65 27.94 10.50
CA ASP A 94 29.01 27.55 10.90
C ASP A 94 29.35 26.13 10.46
N ALA A 95 28.34 25.27 10.34
CA ALA A 95 28.49 23.89 9.86
C ALA A 95 27.30 23.43 9.01
N VAL A 96 27.57 22.54 8.06
CA VAL A 96 26.59 21.96 7.14
C VAL A 96 26.72 20.45 7.17
N VAL A 97 25.62 19.75 7.48
CA VAL A 97 25.56 18.29 7.47
C VAL A 97 24.78 17.82 6.23
N ALA A 98 25.49 17.20 5.29
CA ALA A 98 24.89 16.54 4.13
C ALA A 98 24.62 15.06 4.47
N THR A 99 23.36 14.63 4.37
CA THR A 99 22.94 13.28 4.78
C THR A 99 22.78 12.30 3.61
N THR A 100 22.36 12.78 2.44
CA THR A 100 22.14 11.96 1.25
C THR A 100 22.62 12.66 -0.02
N ALA A 101 23.18 11.88 -0.95
CA ALA A 101 23.69 12.41 -2.22
C ALA A 101 22.58 12.97 -3.14
N ILE A 102 21.38 12.38 -3.09
CA ILE A 102 20.23 12.86 -3.87
C ILE A 102 19.68 14.14 -3.25
N GLY A 103 19.51 14.17 -1.93
CA GLY A 103 19.01 15.34 -1.23
C GLY A 103 19.92 16.56 -1.39
N PHE A 104 21.24 16.37 -1.22
CA PHE A 104 22.20 17.46 -1.39
C PHE A 104 22.23 17.99 -2.83
N ARG A 105 22.32 17.11 -3.84
CA ARG A 105 22.27 17.55 -5.26
C ARG A 105 20.99 18.29 -5.58
N GLY A 106 19.86 17.74 -5.16
CA GLY A 106 18.56 18.36 -5.40
C GLY A 106 18.41 19.72 -4.74
N TRP A 107 19.05 19.95 -3.58
CA TRP A 107 19.10 21.29 -2.96
C TRP A 107 19.88 22.28 -3.81
N ILE A 108 21.09 21.92 -4.25
CA ILE A 108 21.91 22.79 -5.11
C ILE A 108 21.20 23.08 -6.43
N GLU A 109 20.66 22.05 -7.09
CA GLU A 109 19.89 22.19 -8.34
C GLU A 109 18.67 23.10 -8.17
N ALA A 110 17.95 23.01 -7.05
CA ALA A 110 16.83 23.91 -6.74
C ALA A 110 17.31 25.35 -6.53
N ALA A 111 18.40 25.55 -5.79
CA ALA A 111 19.00 26.87 -5.56
C ALA A 111 19.48 27.53 -6.88
N ASP A 112 20.09 26.75 -7.78
CA ASP A 112 20.44 27.19 -9.12
C ASP A 112 19.19 27.63 -9.90
N GLY A 113 18.12 26.82 -9.86
CA GLY A 113 16.83 27.14 -10.49
C GLY A 113 16.19 28.43 -9.97
N TRP A 114 16.43 28.79 -8.71
CA TRP A 114 16.00 30.06 -8.12
C TRP A 114 16.95 31.24 -8.36
N GLY A 115 18.09 31.00 -9.01
CA GLY A 115 19.12 32.01 -9.27
C GLY A 115 19.96 32.38 -8.04
N ILE A 116 19.95 31.57 -6.98
CA ILE A 116 20.70 31.81 -5.73
C ILE A 116 21.79 30.75 -5.46
N GLY A 117 22.04 29.85 -6.43
CA GLY A 117 22.95 28.72 -6.27
C GLY A 117 24.41 29.10 -6.01
N GLU A 118 24.97 30.01 -6.81
CA GLU A 118 26.35 30.50 -6.59
C GLU A 118 26.52 31.19 -5.23
N GLU A 119 25.52 31.97 -4.80
CA GLU A 119 25.55 32.60 -3.48
C GLU A 119 25.51 31.54 -2.38
N LEU A 120 24.65 30.54 -2.52
CA LEU A 120 24.56 29.41 -1.59
C LEU A 120 25.89 28.66 -1.52
N LEU A 121 26.46 28.25 -2.65
CA LEU A 121 27.75 27.57 -2.70
C LEU A 121 28.86 28.42 -2.07
N GLY A 122 28.82 29.75 -2.24
CA GLY A 122 29.69 30.69 -1.55
C GLY A 122 29.59 30.59 -0.02
N ARG A 123 28.36 30.55 0.53
CA ARG A 123 28.14 30.38 1.98
C ARG A 123 28.56 28.99 2.47
N LEU A 124 28.21 27.93 1.75
CA LEU A 124 28.53 26.56 2.15
C LEU A 124 30.04 26.29 2.15
N ARG A 125 30.79 26.93 1.24
CA ARG A 125 32.27 26.80 1.17
C ARG A 125 32.99 27.39 2.39
N ALA A 126 32.37 28.36 3.07
CA ALA A 126 32.93 28.98 4.26
C ALA A 126 32.56 28.25 5.56
N ALA A 127 31.64 27.29 5.51
CA ALA A 127 31.18 26.51 6.65
C ALA A 127 31.94 25.19 6.78
N GLU A 128 31.99 24.62 7.99
CA GLU A 128 32.47 23.25 8.21
C GLU A 128 31.48 22.27 7.57
N LEU A 129 31.89 21.52 6.55
CA LEU A 129 31.02 20.66 5.78
C LEU A 129 31.24 19.18 6.09
N LEU A 130 30.23 18.55 6.68
CA LEU A 130 30.23 17.17 7.12
C LEU A 130 29.35 16.32 6.19
N ALA A 131 29.91 15.25 5.64
CA ALA A 131 29.20 14.34 4.75
C ALA A 131 28.97 13.00 5.44
N ARG A 132 27.73 12.47 5.42
CA ARG A 132 27.42 11.18 6.07
C ARG A 132 28.20 9.99 5.49
N GLY A 133 28.61 10.02 4.22
CA GLY A 133 29.36 8.89 3.64
C GLY A 133 29.83 9.12 2.20
N PRO A 134 30.51 8.14 1.58
CA PRO A 134 31.19 8.27 0.28
C PRO A 134 30.31 8.78 -0.86
N LYS A 135 29.06 8.33 -0.93
CA LYS A 135 28.12 8.83 -1.95
C LYS A 135 27.80 10.30 -1.76
N VAL A 136 27.68 10.74 -0.52
CA VAL A 136 27.40 12.14 -0.18
C VAL A 136 28.63 13.00 -0.46
N LYS A 137 29.83 12.52 -0.12
CA LYS A 137 31.10 13.16 -0.53
C LYS A 137 31.17 13.38 -2.03
N GLY A 138 30.80 12.36 -2.82
CA GLY A 138 30.71 12.49 -4.27
C GLY A 138 29.78 13.61 -4.72
N ALA A 139 28.60 13.75 -4.10
CA ALA A 139 27.66 14.83 -4.40
C ALA A 139 28.19 16.22 -4.00
N VAL A 140 28.81 16.34 -2.83
CA VAL A 140 29.44 17.58 -2.35
C VAL A 140 30.54 18.05 -3.31
N ARG A 141 31.43 17.13 -3.69
CA ARG A 141 32.54 17.41 -4.61
C ARG A 141 32.07 17.76 -6.02
N ALA A 142 31.02 17.11 -6.49
CA ALA A 142 30.40 17.44 -7.78
C ALA A 142 29.82 18.87 -7.80
N ALA A 143 29.43 19.42 -6.64
CA ALA A 143 29.00 20.81 -6.49
C ALA A 143 30.17 21.80 -6.28
N GLY A 144 31.42 21.36 -6.44
CA GLY A 144 32.60 22.23 -6.28
C GLY A 144 32.91 22.60 -4.82
N LEU A 145 32.44 21.79 -3.87
CA LEU A 145 32.74 21.91 -2.44
C LEU A 145 33.65 20.77 -1.99
N VAL A 146 34.28 20.93 -0.82
CA VAL A 146 35.10 19.89 -0.20
C VAL A 146 34.54 19.64 1.19
N GLU A 147 34.30 18.39 1.54
CA GLU A 147 33.94 18.03 2.91
C GLU A 147 35.16 18.09 3.83
N ASP A 148 34.98 18.61 5.05
CA ASP A 148 35.99 18.58 6.10
C ASP A 148 36.13 17.18 6.71
N TRP A 149 35.00 16.47 6.82
CA TRP A 149 34.99 15.15 7.43
C TRP A 149 33.79 14.28 7.00
N SER A 150 34.00 12.97 7.05
CA SER A 150 32.98 11.96 6.81
C SER A 150 33.30 10.69 7.60
N PRO A 151 32.32 10.06 8.28
CA PRO A 151 32.56 8.85 9.05
C PRO A 151 32.86 7.65 8.14
N GLU A 152 33.74 6.75 8.58
CA GLU A 152 34.04 5.51 7.86
C GLU A 152 32.85 4.54 7.85
N SER A 153 32.03 4.56 8.90
CA SER A 153 30.86 3.67 9.06
C SER A 153 29.63 4.11 8.26
N GLU A 154 29.68 5.29 7.64
CA GLU A 154 28.54 5.97 7.05
C GLU A 154 27.38 6.28 8.03
N SER A 155 27.67 6.29 9.33
CA SER A 155 26.68 6.50 10.40
C SER A 155 26.46 7.98 10.68
N LEU A 156 25.19 8.39 10.77
CA LEU A 156 24.87 9.73 11.23
C LEU A 156 25.08 9.91 12.75
N ALA A 157 25.06 8.82 13.53
CA ALA A 157 25.37 8.91 14.96
C ALA A 157 26.81 9.39 15.21
N GLU A 158 27.77 8.93 14.41
CA GLU A 158 29.16 9.40 14.52
C GLU A 158 29.32 10.87 14.11
N VAL A 159 28.51 11.35 13.17
CA VAL A 159 28.45 12.78 12.83
C VAL A 159 27.93 13.58 14.04
N LEU A 160 26.91 13.07 14.75
CA LEU A 160 26.39 13.70 15.95
C LEU A 160 27.45 13.76 17.05
N ASP A 161 28.08 12.63 17.34
CA ASP A 161 29.08 12.50 18.40
C ASP A 161 30.26 13.45 18.15
N ARG A 162 30.71 13.54 16.90
CA ARG A 162 31.77 14.48 16.49
C ARG A 162 31.37 15.93 16.75
N LEU A 163 30.16 16.32 16.30
CA LEU A 163 29.67 17.69 16.47
C LEU A 163 29.59 18.05 17.96
N LEU A 164 28.98 17.18 18.77
CA LEU A 164 28.85 17.41 20.21
C LEU A 164 30.20 17.45 20.93
N ALA A 165 31.14 16.56 20.57
CA ALA A 165 32.50 16.56 21.12
C ALA A 165 33.29 17.83 20.76
N GLY A 166 33.02 18.43 19.60
CA GLY A 166 33.60 19.70 19.18
C GLY A 166 32.98 20.94 19.84
N GLY A 167 31.86 20.80 20.55
CA GLY A 167 31.10 21.89 21.13
C GLY A 167 30.20 22.59 20.09
N VAL A 168 28.90 22.65 20.39
CA VAL A 168 27.89 23.20 19.47
C VAL A 168 27.16 24.43 20.02
N ALA A 169 27.45 24.85 21.25
CA ALA A 169 26.78 25.99 21.87
C ALA A 169 27.00 27.29 21.07
N GLY A 170 25.90 27.91 20.66
CA GLY A 170 25.92 29.13 19.84
C GLY A 170 26.27 28.93 18.37
N ARG A 171 26.61 27.70 17.95
CA ARG A 171 26.88 27.39 16.54
C ARG A 171 25.59 27.24 15.77
N ARG A 172 25.56 27.76 14.55
CA ARG A 172 24.47 27.59 13.60
C ARG A 172 24.77 26.43 12.64
N ILE A 173 23.93 25.40 12.67
CA ILE A 173 24.15 24.14 11.95
C ILE A 173 23.01 23.92 10.96
N ALA A 174 23.34 23.90 9.67
CA ALA A 174 22.43 23.50 8.61
C ALA A 174 22.45 21.98 8.43
N ILE A 175 21.28 21.34 8.38
CA ILE A 175 21.19 19.89 8.18
C ILE A 175 20.30 19.59 6.98
N GLN A 176 20.88 19.01 5.93
CA GLN A 176 20.10 18.45 4.82
C GLN A 176 19.35 17.22 5.33
N LEU A 177 18.03 17.32 5.50
CA LEU A 177 17.16 16.27 6.02
C LEU A 177 16.71 15.32 4.91
N HIS A 178 16.48 14.04 5.21
CA HIS A 178 16.05 13.05 4.21
C HIS A 178 14.63 12.51 4.46
N GLY A 179 13.60 13.36 4.50
CA GLY A 179 12.17 12.95 4.47
C GLY A 179 11.62 12.16 5.67
N GLU A 180 12.43 11.40 6.39
CA GLU A 180 12.15 10.84 7.70
C GLU A 180 12.78 11.75 8.77
N PRO A 181 12.08 12.04 9.88
CA PRO A 181 12.71 12.69 11.03
C PRO A 181 13.88 11.83 11.50
N LEU A 182 15.03 12.45 11.79
CA LEU A 182 16.15 11.80 12.46
C LEU A 182 15.89 11.89 13.96
N PRO A 183 15.24 10.89 14.60
CA PRO A 183 14.71 11.07 15.94
C PRO A 183 15.88 11.30 16.90
N GLY A 184 15.90 12.44 17.58
CA GLY A 184 16.91 12.78 18.56
C GLY A 184 18.15 13.49 18.00
N PHE A 185 18.40 13.51 16.69
CA PHE A 185 19.61 14.14 16.14
C PHE A 185 19.54 15.67 16.25
N VAL A 186 18.44 16.25 15.77
CA VAL A 186 18.20 17.70 15.84
C VAL A 186 18.00 18.13 17.28
N GLU A 187 17.28 17.32 18.06
CA GLU A 187 17.01 17.56 19.47
C GLU A 187 18.30 17.55 20.30
N ALA A 188 19.22 16.61 20.06
CA ALA A 188 20.50 16.55 20.76
C ALA A 188 21.40 17.76 20.47
N LEU A 189 21.46 18.21 19.20
CA LEU A 189 22.22 19.42 18.85
C LEU A 189 21.63 20.67 19.52
N ARG A 190 20.30 20.81 19.50
CA ARG A 190 19.61 21.92 20.19
C ARG A 190 19.81 21.87 21.69
N ALA A 191 19.78 20.68 22.30
CA ALA A 191 20.08 20.49 23.72
C ALA A 191 21.53 20.87 24.07
N GLY A 192 22.47 20.68 23.13
CA GLY A 192 23.84 21.18 23.22
C GLY A 192 24.00 22.70 23.02
N GLY A 193 22.91 23.43 22.78
CA GLY A 193 22.90 24.89 22.58
C GLY A 193 23.11 25.34 21.13
N ALA A 194 23.01 24.44 20.15
CA ALA A 194 23.11 24.80 18.73
C ALA A 194 21.82 25.45 18.22
N ASP A 195 21.99 26.39 17.30
CA ASP A 195 20.93 26.88 16.42
C ASP A 195 20.87 25.98 15.17
N VAL A 196 19.77 25.25 14.98
CA VAL A 196 19.68 24.19 13.96
C VAL A 196 18.65 24.52 12.91
N VAL A 197 19.12 24.67 11.67
CA VAL A 197 18.30 24.89 10.47
C VAL A 197 18.15 23.58 9.71
N GLY A 198 16.92 23.07 9.64
CA GLY A 198 16.60 21.92 8.81
C GLY A 198 16.40 22.33 7.35
N VAL A 199 17.09 21.66 6.43
CA VAL A 199 16.95 21.85 4.98
C VAL A 199 16.17 20.66 4.41
N PRO A 200 14.84 20.80 4.20
CA PRO A 200 13.97 19.69 3.80
C PRO A 200 14.11 19.40 2.31
N VAL A 201 14.65 18.24 1.95
CA VAL A 201 14.86 17.86 0.52
C VAL A 201 14.07 16.62 0.11
N TYR A 202 12.99 16.33 0.82
CA TYR A 202 12.04 15.27 0.49
C TYR A 202 10.70 15.53 1.17
N ARG A 203 10.02 16.60 0.74
CA ARG A 203 8.75 17.01 1.34
C ARG A 203 7.56 16.37 0.62
N TRP A 204 6.58 15.99 1.42
CA TRP A 204 5.29 15.50 0.97
C TRP A 204 4.24 16.52 1.38
N MET A 205 3.31 16.80 0.47
CA MET A 205 2.15 17.62 0.77
C MET A 205 0.88 16.81 0.55
N ALA A 206 -0.23 17.33 1.08
CA ALA A 206 -1.54 16.84 0.69
C ALA A 206 -1.68 16.86 -0.85
N PRO A 207 -2.44 15.91 -1.43
CA PRO A 207 -2.80 15.95 -2.85
C PRO A 207 -3.47 17.28 -3.20
N GLU A 208 -3.27 17.76 -4.43
CA GLU A 208 -3.97 18.96 -4.92
C GLU A 208 -5.48 18.75 -4.99
N ASP A 209 -5.90 17.56 -5.43
CA ASP A 209 -7.28 17.11 -5.39
C ASP A 209 -7.50 16.11 -4.25
N LEU A 210 -8.25 16.53 -3.23
CA LEU A 210 -8.62 15.70 -2.09
C LEU A 210 -9.82 14.79 -2.38
N GLY A 211 -10.55 15.01 -3.47
CA GLY A 211 -11.75 14.26 -3.83
C GLY A 211 -11.55 12.74 -3.90
N PRO A 212 -10.48 12.22 -4.54
CA PRO A 212 -10.18 10.79 -4.53
C PRO A 212 -9.97 10.21 -3.13
N LEU A 213 -9.24 10.93 -2.26
CA LEU A 213 -8.98 10.52 -0.88
C LEU A 213 -10.27 10.54 -0.05
N ASP A 214 -11.10 11.56 -0.22
CA ASP A 214 -12.38 11.67 0.46
C ASP A 214 -13.33 10.53 0.05
N ARG A 215 -13.38 10.19 -1.25
CA ARG A 215 -14.14 9.03 -1.74
C ARG A 215 -13.61 7.71 -1.19
N LEU A 216 -12.30 7.56 -1.02
CA LEU A 216 -11.72 6.37 -0.38
C LEU A 216 -12.14 6.29 1.09
N LEU A 217 -12.11 7.39 1.83
CA LEU A 217 -12.57 7.44 3.22
C LEU A 217 -14.05 7.04 3.33
N ASP A 218 -14.91 7.59 2.47
CA ASP A 218 -16.34 7.24 2.43
C ASP A 218 -16.53 5.75 2.09
N ALA A 219 -15.73 5.22 1.16
CA ALA A 219 -15.76 3.81 0.81
C ALA A 219 -15.25 2.90 1.94
N VAL A 220 -14.26 3.33 2.73
CA VAL A 220 -13.80 2.60 3.91
C VAL A 220 -14.92 2.54 4.96
N VAL A 221 -15.53 3.68 5.28
CA VAL A 221 -16.61 3.77 6.28
C VAL A 221 -17.84 2.95 5.86
N CYS A 222 -18.18 2.97 4.57
CA CYS A 222 -19.34 2.24 4.05
C CYS A 222 -19.07 0.77 3.69
N GLY A 223 -17.84 0.25 3.88
CA GLY A 223 -17.48 -1.11 3.47
C GLY A 223 -17.53 -1.34 1.95
N GLY A 224 -17.21 -0.31 1.17
CA GLY A 224 -17.05 -0.32 -0.28
C GLY A 224 -15.67 -0.79 -0.75
N VAL A 225 -14.69 -0.88 0.16
CA VAL A 225 -13.37 -1.50 -0.07
C VAL A 225 -13.15 -2.68 0.87
N ASP A 226 -12.41 -3.69 0.40
CA ASP A 226 -12.05 -4.87 1.19
C ASP A 226 -10.65 -4.75 1.79
N ALA A 227 -9.78 -3.96 1.15
CA ALA A 227 -8.45 -3.62 1.64
C ALA A 227 -8.06 -2.19 1.26
N VAL A 228 -7.13 -1.61 2.03
CA VAL A 228 -6.37 -0.41 1.64
C VAL A 228 -4.89 -0.76 1.67
N SER A 229 -4.20 -0.52 0.56
CA SER A 229 -2.76 -0.75 0.43
C SER A 229 -1.97 0.53 0.70
N PHE A 230 -0.91 0.42 1.49
CA PHE A 230 0.01 1.51 1.84
C PHE A 230 1.44 1.14 1.45
N THR A 231 2.12 2.05 0.75
CA THR A 231 3.50 1.87 0.30
C THR A 231 4.50 2.79 0.99
N SER A 232 4.04 3.65 1.90
CA SER A 232 4.87 4.53 2.71
C SER A 232 4.15 4.96 3.98
N ALA A 233 4.90 5.20 5.06
CA ALA A 233 4.34 5.69 6.32
C ALA A 233 3.62 7.05 6.18
N PRO A 234 4.16 8.04 5.41
CA PRO A 234 3.45 9.28 5.17
C PRO A 234 2.08 9.10 4.52
N ALA A 235 1.91 8.16 3.58
CA ALA A 235 0.60 7.92 2.96
C ALA A 235 -0.42 7.37 3.97
N ALA A 236 0.02 6.52 4.89
CA ALA A 236 -0.83 6.05 5.99
C ALA A 236 -1.20 7.19 6.94
N ALA A 237 -0.23 7.99 7.34
CA ALA A 237 -0.46 9.16 8.21
C ALA A 237 -1.39 10.19 7.55
N SER A 238 -1.21 10.50 6.26
CA SER A 238 -2.06 11.45 5.54
C SER A 238 -3.51 10.98 5.41
N LEU A 239 -3.74 9.68 5.19
CA LEU A 239 -5.10 9.13 5.19
C LEU A 239 -5.77 9.29 6.57
N LEU A 240 -5.05 9.04 7.66
CA LEU A 240 -5.56 9.19 9.02
C LEU A 240 -5.81 10.68 9.37
N SER A 241 -4.88 11.56 9.04
CA SER A 241 -5.03 13.02 9.23
C SER A 241 -6.25 13.54 8.47
N ARG A 242 -6.43 13.11 7.21
CA ARG A 242 -7.60 13.52 6.43
C ARG A 242 -8.91 13.00 7.02
N ALA A 243 -8.91 11.79 7.59
CA ALA A 243 -10.06 11.27 8.31
C ALA A 243 -10.41 12.13 9.54
N GLU A 244 -9.41 12.62 10.28
CA GLU A 244 -9.58 13.52 11.42
C GLU A 244 -10.16 14.88 10.99
N GLU A 245 -9.60 15.49 9.94
CA GLU A 245 -10.10 16.75 9.37
C GLU A 245 -11.58 16.65 8.95
N ARG A 246 -12.00 15.48 8.48
CA ARG A 246 -13.40 15.22 8.08
C ARG A 246 -14.30 14.77 9.23
N GLY A 247 -13.79 14.63 10.45
CA GLY A 247 -14.55 14.08 11.58
C GLY A 247 -14.92 12.60 11.42
N LEU A 248 -14.19 11.86 10.58
CA LEU A 248 -14.41 10.44 10.25
C LEU A 248 -13.36 9.51 10.88
N ALA A 249 -12.51 10.01 11.78
CA ALA A 249 -11.40 9.26 12.36
C ALA A 249 -11.84 7.92 12.97
N GLU A 250 -12.80 7.92 13.90
CA GLU A 250 -13.23 6.70 14.56
C GLU A 250 -13.95 5.72 13.62
N PRO A 251 -14.90 6.15 12.76
CA PRO A 251 -15.47 5.25 11.74
C PRO A 251 -14.43 4.59 10.83
N VAL A 252 -13.41 5.33 10.41
CA VAL A 252 -12.32 4.81 9.56
C VAL A 252 -11.46 3.81 10.33
N LEU A 253 -11.08 4.14 11.58
CA LEU A 253 -10.31 3.25 12.44
C LEU A 253 -11.09 1.97 12.75
N ALA A 254 -12.38 2.06 13.07
CA ALA A 254 -13.25 0.91 13.30
C ALA A 254 -13.31 -0.01 12.07
N ALA A 255 -13.40 0.56 10.86
CA ALA A 255 -13.38 -0.20 9.62
C ALA A 255 -12.03 -0.90 9.39
N LEU A 256 -10.91 -0.21 9.61
CA LEU A 256 -9.55 -0.75 9.44
C LEU A 256 -9.16 -1.79 10.50
N ARG A 257 -9.74 -1.70 11.71
CA ARG A 257 -9.60 -2.73 12.76
C ARG A 257 -10.48 -3.96 12.50
N GLY A 258 -11.47 -3.84 11.63
CA GLY A 258 -12.51 -4.83 11.40
C GLY A 258 -12.57 -5.31 9.96
N SER A 259 -13.54 -4.81 9.21
CA SER A 259 -13.88 -5.34 7.88
C SER A 259 -12.83 -5.05 6.81
N VAL A 260 -12.09 -3.95 6.89
CA VAL A 260 -11.15 -3.50 5.84
C VAL A 260 -9.73 -3.88 6.22
N LEU A 261 -9.04 -4.63 5.36
CA LEU A 261 -7.66 -5.04 5.59
C LEU A 261 -6.69 -3.88 5.32
N ALA A 262 -5.86 -3.52 6.31
CA ALA A 262 -4.72 -2.64 6.08
C ALA A 262 -3.50 -3.45 5.62
N ALA A 263 -3.10 -3.28 4.35
CA ALA A 263 -1.97 -3.98 3.76
C ALA A 263 -0.79 -3.03 3.55
N CYS A 264 0.29 -3.22 4.31
CA CYS A 264 1.47 -2.36 4.27
C CYS A 264 2.60 -3.06 3.51
N VAL A 265 3.36 -2.31 2.71
CA VAL A 265 4.52 -2.88 2.00
C VAL A 265 5.62 -3.38 2.96
N GLY A 266 5.72 -2.82 4.16
CA GLY A 266 6.70 -3.21 5.18
C GLY A 266 6.50 -2.49 6.53
N PRO A 267 7.35 -2.77 7.53
CA PRO A 267 7.07 -2.48 8.93
C PRO A 267 7.05 -0.98 9.24
N VAL A 268 7.95 -0.21 8.65
CA VAL A 268 7.95 1.26 8.80
C VAL A 268 6.64 1.87 8.31
N THR A 269 6.06 1.34 7.22
CA THR A 269 4.78 1.82 6.69
C THR A 269 3.61 1.50 7.62
N ALA A 270 3.71 0.45 8.42
CA ALA A 270 2.66 0.04 9.36
C ALA A 270 2.61 0.88 10.63
N VAL A 271 3.72 1.51 11.03
CA VAL A 271 3.85 2.24 12.31
C VAL A 271 2.70 3.24 12.55
N PRO A 272 2.31 4.13 11.61
CA PRO A 272 1.23 5.09 11.86
C PRO A 272 -0.14 4.43 12.13
N LEU A 273 -0.40 3.29 11.49
CA LEU A 273 -1.64 2.53 11.66
C LEU A 273 -1.63 1.76 12.99
N GLN A 274 -0.53 1.09 13.29
CA GLN A 274 -0.34 0.33 14.53
C GLN A 274 -0.39 1.23 15.78
N ALA A 275 0.16 2.44 15.70
CA ALA A 275 0.04 3.45 16.75
C ALA A 275 -1.41 3.84 17.07
N ARG A 276 -2.34 3.58 16.15
CA ARG A 276 -3.79 3.78 16.31
C ARG A 276 -4.54 2.47 16.53
N GLY A 277 -3.83 1.39 16.87
CA GLY A 277 -4.41 0.08 17.15
C GLY A 277 -5.01 -0.60 15.92
N VAL A 278 -4.53 -0.29 14.72
CA VAL A 278 -4.91 -0.99 13.48
C VAL A 278 -3.91 -2.10 13.21
N ASP A 279 -4.40 -3.34 13.15
CA ASP A 279 -3.60 -4.48 12.70
C ASP A 279 -3.31 -4.39 11.20
N THR A 280 -2.08 -4.76 10.81
CA THR A 280 -1.62 -4.68 9.43
C THR A 280 -1.03 -6.00 8.97
N VAL A 281 -1.23 -6.35 7.70
CA VAL A 281 -0.50 -7.45 7.05
C VAL A 281 0.62 -6.91 6.18
N GLN A 282 1.72 -7.67 6.08
CA GLN A 282 2.92 -7.27 5.36
C GLN A 282 3.56 -8.48 4.64
N PRO A 283 4.13 -8.29 3.45
CA PRO A 283 4.86 -9.36 2.78
C PRO A 283 6.26 -9.52 3.39
N GLU A 284 6.85 -10.72 3.30
CA GLU A 284 8.24 -10.95 3.72
C GLU A 284 9.25 -10.11 2.94
N ARG A 285 8.97 -9.87 1.66
CA ARG A 285 9.75 -9.00 0.79
C ARG A 285 9.01 -7.71 0.54
N PHE A 286 9.59 -6.58 0.96
CA PHE A 286 8.95 -5.26 0.91
C PHE A 286 8.91 -4.65 -0.50
N ARG A 287 8.15 -5.28 -1.41
CA ARG A 287 8.01 -4.92 -2.82
C ARG A 287 6.54 -5.03 -3.26
N LEU A 288 6.19 -4.36 -4.36
CA LEU A 288 4.81 -4.33 -4.87
C LEU A 288 4.27 -5.71 -5.27
N GLY A 289 5.07 -6.52 -5.97
CA GLY A 289 4.67 -7.88 -6.37
C GLY A 289 4.27 -8.78 -5.18
N PRO A 290 5.15 -8.96 -4.18
CA PRO A 290 4.84 -9.66 -2.93
C PRO A 290 3.64 -9.09 -2.17
N LEU A 291 3.48 -7.76 -2.11
CA LEU A 291 2.29 -7.14 -1.50
C LEU A 291 0.99 -7.57 -2.21
N VAL A 292 1.01 -7.64 -3.54
CA VAL A 292 -0.15 -8.13 -4.32
C VAL A 292 -0.38 -9.63 -4.11
N GLN A 293 0.69 -10.43 -4.02
CA GLN A 293 0.57 -11.86 -3.69
C GLN A 293 -0.03 -12.08 -2.30
N LEU A 294 0.37 -11.28 -1.32
CA LEU A 294 -0.21 -11.27 0.01
C LEU A 294 -1.71 -10.97 -0.05
N LEU A 295 -2.12 -9.92 -0.76
CA LEU A 295 -3.54 -9.60 -0.94
C LEU A 295 -4.32 -10.74 -1.60
N CYS A 296 -3.74 -11.43 -2.59
CA CYS A 296 -4.35 -12.61 -3.22
C CYS A 296 -4.59 -13.78 -2.25
N ARG A 297 -3.87 -13.85 -1.13
CA ARG A 297 -4.06 -14.85 -0.09
C ARG A 297 -5.04 -14.36 0.98
N GLU A 298 -4.81 -13.16 1.51
CA GLU A 298 -5.54 -12.65 2.67
C GLU A 298 -7.01 -12.36 2.35
N LEU A 299 -7.31 -11.75 1.18
CA LEU A 299 -8.70 -11.35 0.88
C LEU A 299 -9.64 -12.55 0.69
N PRO A 300 -9.29 -13.57 -0.13
CA PRO A 300 -10.08 -14.80 -0.18
C PRO A 300 -10.17 -15.53 1.17
N GLY A 301 -9.08 -15.55 1.95
CA GLY A 301 -9.08 -16.17 3.29
C GLY A 301 -10.02 -15.52 4.30
N ARG A 302 -10.37 -14.24 4.10
CA ARG A 302 -11.32 -13.49 4.93
C ARG A 302 -12.76 -13.54 4.42
N ALA A 303 -12.99 -14.06 3.21
CA ALA A 303 -14.32 -14.12 2.62
C ALA A 303 -15.21 -15.11 3.37
N LYS A 304 -16.48 -14.73 3.57
CA LYS A 304 -17.43 -15.60 4.27
C LYS A 304 -17.95 -16.66 3.32
N VAL A 305 -17.68 -17.93 3.63
CA VAL A 305 -18.15 -19.08 2.87
C VAL A 305 -19.29 -19.77 3.62
N LEU A 306 -20.39 -20.04 2.94
CA LEU A 306 -21.59 -20.64 3.51
C LEU A 306 -22.10 -21.79 2.63
N PRO A 307 -22.45 -22.96 3.19
CA PRO A 307 -23.22 -23.99 2.50
C PRO A 307 -24.70 -23.56 2.45
N VAL A 308 -25.23 -23.29 1.25
CA VAL A 308 -26.58 -22.76 1.07
C VAL A 308 -27.28 -23.55 -0.03
N ALA A 309 -28.35 -24.26 0.34
CA ALA A 309 -29.17 -25.07 -0.56
C ALA A 309 -28.36 -26.09 -1.40
N GLY A 310 -27.33 -26.70 -0.81
CA GLY A 310 -26.43 -27.63 -1.48
C GLY A 310 -25.30 -26.98 -2.29
N HIS A 311 -25.19 -25.66 -2.26
CA HIS A 311 -24.17 -24.90 -2.99
C HIS A 311 -23.16 -24.25 -2.04
N ARG A 312 -21.93 -24.09 -2.52
CA ARG A 312 -20.90 -23.32 -1.83
C ARG A 312 -21.01 -21.84 -2.23
N LEU A 313 -21.47 -21.00 -1.31
CA LEU A 313 -21.61 -19.56 -1.50
C LEU A 313 -20.47 -18.81 -0.79
N GLU A 314 -19.55 -18.22 -1.54
CA GLU A 314 -18.51 -17.32 -1.02
C GLU A 314 -18.90 -15.86 -1.27
N ILE A 315 -19.02 -15.08 -0.20
CA ILE A 315 -19.40 -13.66 -0.29
C ILE A 315 -18.12 -12.81 -0.34
N ARG A 316 -17.92 -12.10 -1.45
CA ARG A 316 -16.79 -11.18 -1.65
C ARG A 316 -17.24 -9.72 -1.53
N GLY A 317 -16.40 -8.77 -1.96
CA GLY A 317 -16.68 -7.33 -1.93
C GLY A 317 -17.89 -6.93 -2.79
N GLN A 318 -17.79 -7.14 -4.10
CA GLN A 318 -18.78 -6.71 -5.10
C GLN A 318 -19.35 -7.88 -5.91
N ALA A 319 -19.11 -9.10 -5.46
CA ALA A 319 -19.54 -10.33 -6.12
C ALA A 319 -19.72 -11.45 -5.09
N ALA A 320 -20.28 -12.57 -5.56
CA ALA A 320 -20.25 -13.83 -4.85
C ALA A 320 -19.68 -14.93 -5.77
N LEU A 321 -19.05 -15.96 -5.20
CA LEU A 321 -18.87 -17.22 -5.91
C LEU A 321 -20.00 -18.17 -5.53
N VAL A 322 -20.58 -18.84 -6.53
CA VAL A 322 -21.51 -19.96 -6.35
C VAL A 322 -20.88 -21.16 -7.05
N ASP A 323 -20.46 -22.16 -6.29
CA ASP A 323 -19.69 -23.32 -6.76
C ASP A 323 -18.51 -22.91 -7.66
N ASP A 324 -17.71 -21.98 -7.15
CA ASP A 324 -16.53 -21.39 -7.82
C ASP A 324 -16.84 -20.55 -9.07
N GLY A 325 -18.11 -20.40 -9.45
CA GLY A 325 -18.54 -19.48 -10.51
C GLY A 325 -18.72 -18.05 -10.01
N LEU A 326 -17.98 -17.09 -10.60
CA LEU A 326 -18.10 -15.68 -10.25
C LEU A 326 -19.45 -15.10 -10.70
N ARG A 327 -20.19 -14.56 -9.73
CA ARG A 327 -21.47 -13.87 -9.91
C ARG A 327 -21.31 -12.41 -9.52
N PRO A 328 -21.20 -11.47 -10.48
CA PRO A 328 -21.24 -10.05 -10.18
C PRO A 328 -22.59 -9.68 -9.56
N VAL A 329 -22.59 -8.98 -8.44
CA VAL A 329 -23.82 -8.60 -7.73
C VAL A 329 -23.89 -7.09 -7.59
N PRO A 330 -25.00 -6.43 -7.97
CA PRO A 330 -25.15 -4.99 -7.81
C PRO A 330 -25.04 -4.54 -6.34
N PRO A 331 -24.67 -3.28 -6.05
CA PRO A 331 -24.46 -2.78 -4.68
C PRO A 331 -25.63 -3.03 -3.72
N ALA A 332 -26.86 -2.78 -4.18
CA ALA A 332 -28.08 -3.08 -3.41
C ALA A 332 -28.22 -4.58 -3.08
N GLY A 333 -27.91 -5.45 -4.05
CA GLY A 333 -27.90 -6.90 -3.85
C GLY A 333 -26.83 -7.34 -2.86
N MET A 334 -25.62 -6.78 -2.94
CA MET A 334 -24.54 -7.09 -1.97
C MET A 334 -24.89 -6.64 -0.56
N ALA A 335 -25.55 -5.49 -0.40
CA ALA A 335 -26.02 -5.03 0.90
C ALA A 335 -27.03 -6.00 1.52
N LEU A 336 -28.01 -6.46 0.74
CA LEU A 336 -28.97 -7.48 1.17
C LEU A 336 -28.28 -8.82 1.49
N LEU A 337 -27.37 -9.27 0.62
CA LEU A 337 -26.65 -10.53 0.81
C LEU A 337 -25.84 -10.52 2.11
N ARG A 338 -25.11 -9.42 2.37
CA ARG A 338 -24.36 -9.22 3.62
C ARG A 338 -25.30 -9.18 4.83
N ALA A 339 -26.44 -8.50 4.74
CA ALA A 339 -27.43 -8.45 5.83
C ALA A 339 -27.96 -9.85 6.19
N LEU A 340 -28.31 -10.66 5.20
CA LEU A 340 -28.73 -12.05 5.38
C LEU A 340 -27.58 -12.92 5.93
N ALA A 341 -26.35 -12.67 5.50
CA ALA A 341 -25.18 -13.41 5.93
C ALA A 341 -24.67 -13.04 7.33
N ARG A 342 -25.14 -11.95 7.97
CA ARG A 342 -24.75 -11.62 9.36
C ARG A 342 -25.13 -12.75 10.32
N ARG A 343 -26.35 -13.28 10.17
CA ARG A 343 -26.86 -14.45 10.90
C ARG A 343 -27.42 -15.47 9.89
N PRO A 344 -26.57 -16.30 9.28
CA PRO A 344 -26.99 -17.23 8.23
C PRO A 344 -28.14 -18.13 8.71
N GLY A 345 -29.12 -18.38 7.85
CA GLY A 345 -30.31 -19.18 8.18
C GLY A 345 -31.42 -18.45 8.96
N TRP A 346 -31.15 -17.28 9.54
CA TRP A 346 -32.14 -16.47 10.24
C TRP A 346 -33.00 -15.67 9.27
N VAL A 347 -34.27 -15.46 9.64
CA VAL A 347 -35.18 -14.59 8.90
C VAL A 347 -34.88 -13.14 9.25
N VAL A 348 -34.51 -12.35 8.25
CA VAL A 348 -34.31 -10.91 8.35
C VAL A 348 -35.56 -10.21 7.84
N ALA A 349 -36.11 -9.30 8.65
CA ALA A 349 -37.33 -8.57 8.31
C ALA A 349 -37.12 -7.60 7.15
N ARG A 350 -38.19 -7.30 6.39
CA ARG A 350 -38.13 -6.33 5.27
C ARG A 350 -37.66 -4.95 5.73
N ALA A 351 -38.14 -4.49 6.88
CA ALA A 351 -37.72 -3.21 7.47
C ALA A 351 -36.21 -3.16 7.76
N ASP A 352 -35.61 -4.27 8.18
CA ASP A 352 -34.17 -4.35 8.48
C ASP A 352 -33.34 -4.36 7.20
N LEU A 353 -33.84 -5.04 6.17
CA LEU A 353 -33.24 -5.07 4.83
C LEU A 353 -33.34 -3.71 4.14
N LEU A 354 -34.46 -3.00 4.29
CA LEU A 354 -34.65 -1.66 3.78
C LEU A 354 -33.61 -0.69 4.37
N ARG A 355 -33.37 -0.78 5.69
CA ARG A 355 -32.32 -0.01 6.38
C ARG A 355 -30.90 -0.33 5.92
N ALA A 356 -30.68 -1.49 5.30
CA ALA A 356 -29.39 -1.89 4.78
C ALA A 356 -29.14 -1.45 3.33
N LEU A 357 -30.18 -1.08 2.58
CA LEU A 357 -30.04 -0.70 1.18
C LEU A 357 -29.30 0.63 1.01
N PRO A 358 -28.38 0.74 0.02
CA PRO A 358 -27.76 2.01 -0.32
C PRO A 358 -28.78 2.93 -1.04
N GLY A 359 -28.92 4.16 -0.57
CA GLY A 359 -29.84 5.18 -1.12
C GLY A 359 -31.20 5.26 -0.40
N ALA A 360 -31.91 6.37 -0.59
CA ALA A 360 -33.15 6.72 0.12
C ALA A 360 -34.41 6.04 -0.44
N GLY A 361 -34.37 4.73 -0.72
CA GLY A 361 -35.58 3.97 -0.98
C GLY A 361 -36.47 3.97 0.26
N ARG A 362 -37.72 4.45 0.14
CA ARG A 362 -38.62 4.67 1.30
C ARG A 362 -39.66 3.58 1.53
N ASP A 363 -39.73 2.58 0.67
CA ASP A 363 -40.77 1.55 0.72
C ASP A 363 -40.22 0.11 0.62
N GLU A 364 -41.07 -0.84 0.99
CA GLU A 364 -40.73 -2.27 0.94
C GLU A 364 -40.54 -2.78 -0.49
N HIS A 365 -41.09 -2.08 -1.49
CA HIS A 365 -40.97 -2.44 -2.91
C HIS A 365 -39.52 -2.34 -3.40
N ALA A 366 -38.73 -1.42 -2.83
CA ALA A 366 -37.29 -1.34 -3.06
C ALA A 366 -36.56 -2.63 -2.65
N VAL A 367 -36.93 -3.23 -1.51
CA VAL A 367 -36.34 -4.50 -1.03
C VAL A 367 -36.71 -5.64 -1.97
N GLU A 368 -37.95 -5.72 -2.42
CA GLU A 368 -38.40 -6.78 -3.32
C GLU A 368 -37.69 -6.72 -4.67
N THR A 369 -37.55 -5.51 -5.23
CA THR A 369 -36.84 -5.28 -6.49
C THR A 369 -35.36 -5.62 -6.37
N ALA A 370 -34.69 -5.18 -5.31
CA ALA A 370 -33.29 -5.50 -5.05
C ALA A 370 -33.08 -7.01 -4.79
N MET A 371 -34.03 -7.67 -4.11
CA MET A 371 -33.99 -9.11 -3.86
C MET A 371 -34.17 -9.93 -5.14
N ALA A 372 -35.07 -9.52 -6.02
CA ALA A 372 -35.25 -10.15 -7.33
C ALA A 372 -33.97 -10.06 -8.17
N ARG A 373 -33.33 -8.88 -8.20
CA ARG A 373 -32.03 -8.68 -8.87
C ARG A 373 -30.92 -9.52 -8.26
N LEU A 374 -30.87 -9.61 -6.93
CA LEU A 374 -29.90 -10.45 -6.23
C LEU A 374 -30.05 -11.93 -6.60
N ARG A 375 -31.26 -12.48 -6.56
CA ARG A 375 -31.53 -13.87 -6.97
C ARG A 375 -31.14 -14.12 -8.43
N GLY A 376 -31.50 -13.20 -9.32
CA GLY A 376 -31.10 -13.27 -10.73
C GLY A 376 -29.58 -13.26 -10.91
N ALA A 377 -28.86 -12.40 -10.19
CA ALA A 377 -27.41 -12.30 -10.25
C ALA A 377 -26.70 -13.56 -9.73
N LEU A 378 -27.19 -14.18 -8.65
CA LEU A 378 -26.61 -15.41 -8.11
C LEU A 378 -26.83 -16.63 -9.03
N GLY A 379 -27.85 -16.59 -9.88
CA GLY A 379 -28.11 -17.63 -10.89
C GLY A 379 -28.69 -18.93 -10.34
N VAL A 380 -28.99 -18.99 -9.03
CA VAL A 380 -29.56 -20.17 -8.36
C VAL A 380 -30.75 -19.72 -7.50
N ALA A 381 -31.93 -20.24 -7.81
CA ALA A 381 -33.20 -19.70 -7.32
C ALA A 381 -33.46 -19.93 -5.82
N ASN A 382 -32.96 -21.03 -5.26
CA ASN A 382 -33.27 -21.49 -3.91
C ASN A 382 -32.25 -21.04 -2.84
N LEU A 383 -31.19 -20.30 -3.19
CA LEU A 383 -30.21 -19.81 -2.21
C LEU A 383 -30.83 -18.87 -1.17
N ILE A 384 -31.83 -18.09 -1.57
CA ILE A 384 -32.53 -17.14 -0.70
C ILE A 384 -34.01 -17.48 -0.66
N GLN A 385 -34.52 -17.82 0.52
CA GLN A 385 -35.92 -18.16 0.74
C GLN A 385 -36.72 -16.94 1.20
N THR A 386 -37.92 -16.80 0.65
CA THR A 386 -38.92 -15.87 1.18
C THR A 386 -39.69 -16.58 2.30
N VAL A 387 -39.72 -15.97 3.48
CA VAL A 387 -40.60 -16.40 4.58
C VAL A 387 -41.82 -15.49 4.59
N VAL A 388 -42.96 -16.05 4.22
CA VAL A 388 -44.23 -15.34 4.02
C VAL A 388 -44.54 -14.47 5.23
N LYS A 389 -44.85 -13.18 4.99
CA LYS A 389 -45.13 -12.13 5.98
C LYS A 389 -43.99 -11.81 6.99
N ARG A 390 -42.85 -12.49 6.94
CA ARG A 390 -41.75 -12.32 7.90
C ARG A 390 -40.48 -11.72 7.31
N GLY A 391 -40.14 -12.05 6.07
CA GLY A 391 -38.96 -11.49 5.40
C GLY A 391 -38.20 -12.52 4.57
N TYR A 392 -36.87 -12.48 4.62
CA TYR A 392 -35.99 -13.32 3.80
C TYR A 392 -34.91 -13.99 4.64
N ARG A 393 -34.43 -15.16 4.20
CA ARG A 393 -33.30 -15.86 4.81
C ARG A 393 -32.43 -16.56 3.76
N LEU A 394 -31.15 -16.75 4.06
CA LEU A 394 -30.32 -17.71 3.33
C LEU A 394 -30.79 -19.13 3.66
N ALA A 395 -30.90 -19.99 2.65
CA ALA A 395 -31.25 -21.40 2.79
C ALA A 395 -30.04 -22.21 3.30
N LEU A 396 -29.57 -21.89 4.51
CA LEU A 396 -28.39 -22.54 5.09
C LEU A 396 -28.64 -24.04 5.24
N ASP A 397 -27.70 -24.85 4.77
CA ASP A 397 -27.76 -26.30 4.94
C ASP A 397 -27.54 -26.66 6.42
N ALA A 398 -28.26 -27.66 6.91
CA ALA A 398 -28.02 -28.17 8.26
C ALA A 398 -26.62 -28.77 8.32
N GLN A 399 -25.79 -28.34 9.28
CA GLN A 399 -24.54 -29.03 9.56
C GLN A 399 -24.90 -30.44 10.05
N VAL A 400 -24.66 -31.45 9.24
CA VAL A 400 -24.63 -32.83 9.74
C VAL A 400 -23.38 -32.91 10.61
N ASP A 401 -23.55 -32.97 11.93
CA ASP A 401 -22.48 -33.30 12.85
C ASP A 401 -21.91 -34.66 12.42
N ALA A 402 -20.70 -34.66 11.85
CA ALA A 402 -19.93 -35.86 11.51
C ALA A 402 -19.40 -36.50 12.80
N LYS A 403 -20.28 -36.89 13.72
CA LYS A 403 -19.95 -37.52 15.00
C LYS A 403 -20.56 -38.91 15.22
N TYR A 404 -21.20 -39.50 14.20
CA TYR A 404 -21.77 -40.86 14.29
C TYR A 404 -21.51 -41.73 13.05
N ALA A 405 -20.37 -41.57 12.36
CA ALA A 405 -19.99 -42.41 11.23
C ALA A 405 -18.89 -43.46 11.52
N ASP A 406 -18.42 -43.55 12.77
CA ASP A 406 -17.62 -44.70 13.26
C ASP A 406 -18.35 -45.32 14.44
N GLY A 407 -19.20 -46.31 14.16
CA GLY A 407 -20.01 -46.99 15.17
C GLY A 407 -21.13 -47.82 14.56
N GLY A 408 -20.76 -48.79 13.73
CA GLY A 408 -21.64 -49.81 13.17
C GLY A 408 -20.85 -51.04 12.83
#